data_AF-A0A815U7S7-F1
#
_entry.id   AF-A0A815U7S7-F1
#
_cell.length_a   1.000
_cell.length_b   1.000
_cell.length_c   1.000
_cell.angle_alpha   90.00
_cell.angle_beta   90.00
_cell.angle_gamma   90.00
#
_symmetry.space_group_name_H-M   'P 1'
#
loop_
_entity.id
_entity.type
_entity.pdbx_description
1 polymer ?
#
loop_
_entity_poly.entity_id
_entity_poly.type
_entity_poly.pdbx_seq_one_letter_code
_entity_poly.pdbx_strand_id
1 'polypeptide(L)'
;MKSTVSILKENGKEVISIFYKHIFEAHSELLNLFNQKTGIQSLALANIIYFAAENIDQLKALMPQIYTIAHKHRALTVQPEHYSIVGKYILQAISEFLDHKVTSDILDAWSAAYTVIANIFIDTEKKLYDGKTYCVGDIILASLPAGAFAVVHDAKHHLCIVGGIGITVLSAMIEGLYKQDKSQSVTLVHCVPGRNYAAYIDRMRICVPEKQYHIYFTKVEMF
;
A
#
# COMPACT_ATOMS: atom_id res chain seq x y z
N MET A 1 -3.99 24.45 -19.78
CA MET A 1 -4.02 23.19 -19.03
C MET A 1 -4.72 22.06 -19.78
N LYS A 2 -6.04 22.10 -20.06
CA LYS A 2 -6.73 20.99 -20.77
C LYS A 2 -6.07 20.53 -22.08
N SER A 3 -5.48 21.45 -22.85
CA SER A 3 -4.73 21.14 -24.08
C SER A 3 -3.43 20.35 -23.84
N THR A 4 -2.74 20.54 -22.71
CA THR A 4 -1.51 19.80 -22.37
C THR A 4 -1.78 18.47 -21.68
N VAL A 5 -2.96 18.31 -21.07
CA VAL A 5 -3.37 17.05 -20.44
C VAL A 5 -3.49 15.90 -21.45
N SER A 6 -4.04 16.15 -22.64
CA SER A 6 -4.17 15.11 -23.68
C SER A 6 -2.80 14.61 -24.16
N ILE A 7 -1.85 15.53 -24.35
CA ILE A 7 -0.49 15.22 -24.80
C ILE A 7 0.24 14.36 -23.75
N LEU A 8 0.11 14.72 -22.47
CA LEU A 8 0.75 13.98 -21.39
C LEU A 8 0.09 12.61 -21.16
N LYS A 9 -1.21 12.48 -21.39
CA LYS A 9 -1.93 11.20 -21.32
C LYS A 9 -1.46 10.20 -22.37
N GLU A 10 -1.28 10.65 -23.61
CA GLU A 10 -0.77 9.83 -24.71
C GLU A 10 0.69 9.40 -24.48
N ASN A 11 1.48 10.25 -23.81
CA ASN A 11 2.92 10.04 -23.60
C ASN A 11 3.28 9.73 -22.13
N GLY A 12 2.30 9.26 -21.35
CA GLY A 12 2.46 9.19 -19.90
C GLY A 12 3.59 8.29 -19.41
N LYS A 13 3.95 7.26 -20.19
CA LYS A 13 5.09 6.38 -19.87
C LYS A 13 6.43 7.12 -19.90
N GLU A 14 6.61 8.04 -20.83
CA GLU A 14 7.87 8.77 -21.02
C GLU A 14 8.06 9.81 -19.91
N VAL A 15 7.01 10.60 -19.62
CA VAL A 15 6.99 11.57 -18.51
C VAL A 15 7.33 10.88 -17.19
N ILE A 16 6.76 9.70 -16.94
CA ILE A 16 6.99 8.96 -15.70
C ILE A 16 8.40 8.35 -15.66
N SER A 17 8.96 7.96 -16.79
CA SER A 17 10.35 7.51 -16.88
C SER A 17 11.31 8.63 -16.48
N ILE A 18 11.08 9.85 -16.99
CA ILE A 18 11.86 11.05 -16.64
C ILE A 18 11.72 11.35 -15.14
N PHE A 19 10.50 11.31 -14.60
CA PHE A 19 10.22 11.49 -13.17
C PHE A 19 11.03 10.53 -12.30
N TYR A 20 10.96 9.21 -12.58
CA TYR A 20 11.65 8.21 -11.75
C TYR A 20 13.17 8.34 -11.83
N LYS A 21 13.70 8.66 -13.00
CA LYS A 21 15.12 8.92 -13.17
C LYS A 21 15.58 10.03 -12.21
N HIS A 22 14.95 11.21 -12.29
CA HIS A 22 15.38 12.37 -11.48
C HIS A 22 15.14 12.19 -9.99
N ILE A 23 14.00 11.62 -9.58
CA ILE A 23 13.71 11.47 -8.14
C ILE A 23 14.64 10.47 -7.48
N PHE A 24 15.03 9.39 -8.16
CA PHE A 24 15.94 8.39 -7.57
C PHE A 24 17.42 8.77 -7.69
N GLU A 25 17.80 9.57 -8.70
CA GLU A 25 19.12 10.20 -8.74
C GLU A 25 19.33 11.16 -7.56
N ALA A 26 18.28 11.88 -7.14
CA ALA A 26 18.36 12.85 -6.05
C ALA A 26 17.99 12.30 -4.66
N HIS A 27 17.06 11.34 -4.59
CA HIS A 27 16.48 10.81 -3.35
C HIS A 27 16.46 9.28 -3.36
N SER A 28 17.66 8.68 -3.38
CA SER A 28 17.83 7.22 -3.34
C SER A 28 17.20 6.55 -2.10
N GLU A 29 16.98 7.29 -1.01
CA GLU A 29 16.29 6.83 0.19
C GLU A 29 14.80 6.50 -0.05
N LEU A 30 14.16 7.18 -1.00
CA LEU A 30 12.75 6.95 -1.34
C LEU A 30 12.56 5.63 -2.10
N LEU A 31 13.64 5.03 -2.59
CA LEU A 31 13.63 3.80 -3.38
C LEU A 31 12.97 2.63 -2.63
N ASN A 32 13.08 2.59 -1.31
CA ASN A 32 12.43 1.57 -0.47
C ASN A 32 10.92 1.79 -0.29
N LEU A 33 10.43 3.02 -0.50
CA LEU A 33 9.00 3.34 -0.46
C LEU A 33 8.31 3.00 -1.78
N PHE A 34 9.05 2.99 -2.89
CA PHE A 34 8.56 2.58 -4.21
C PHE A 34 8.84 1.08 -4.44
N ASN A 35 7.78 0.27 -4.55
CA ASN A 35 7.95 -1.18 -4.69
C ASN A 35 8.45 -1.53 -6.11
N GLN A 36 9.77 -1.68 -6.26
CA GLN A 36 10.45 -1.83 -7.56
C GLN A 36 10.13 -3.10 -8.36
N LYS A 37 9.33 -4.03 -7.82
CA LYS A 37 9.15 -5.35 -8.47
C LYS A 37 8.30 -5.35 -9.74
N THR A 38 7.58 -4.28 -10.06
CA THR A 38 6.75 -4.23 -11.26
C THR A 38 6.64 -2.81 -11.79
N GLY A 39 6.98 -2.59 -13.07
CA GLY A 39 6.70 -1.35 -13.82
C GLY A 39 5.20 -1.03 -14.01
N ILE A 40 4.33 -1.55 -13.13
CA ILE A 40 2.87 -1.42 -13.10
C ILE A 40 2.45 -0.31 -12.12
N GLN A 41 3.24 -0.03 -11.06
CA GLN A 41 2.96 1.08 -10.13
C GLN A 41 3.15 2.47 -10.78
N SER A 42 4.09 2.57 -11.71
CA SER A 42 4.42 3.80 -12.46
C SER A 42 3.21 4.39 -13.20
N LEU A 43 2.29 3.54 -13.67
CA LEU A 43 1.10 3.95 -14.40
C LEU A 43 -0.02 4.46 -13.48
N ALA A 44 -0.12 3.95 -12.25
CA ALA A 44 -1.20 4.30 -11.34
C ALA A 44 -1.11 5.76 -10.86
N LEU A 45 0.10 6.20 -10.48
CA LEU A 45 0.36 7.59 -10.08
C LEU A 45 0.07 8.56 -11.24
N ALA A 46 0.56 8.24 -12.43
CA ALA A 46 0.34 9.02 -13.64
C ALA A 46 -1.14 9.18 -13.96
N ASN A 47 -1.89 8.07 -13.93
CA ASN A 47 -3.32 8.07 -14.23
C ASN A 47 -4.13 8.95 -13.28
N ILE A 48 -3.77 9.02 -12.00
CA ILE A 48 -4.48 9.87 -11.03
C ILE A 48 -4.19 11.34 -11.30
N ILE A 49 -2.93 11.68 -11.56
CA ILE A 49 -2.54 13.05 -11.90
C ILE A 49 -3.25 13.51 -13.18
N TYR A 50 -3.28 12.66 -14.21
CA TYR A 50 -4.00 12.95 -15.45
C TYR A 50 -5.50 13.05 -15.25
N PHE A 51 -6.11 12.10 -14.54
CA PHE A 51 -7.54 12.11 -14.32
C PHE A 51 -7.95 13.34 -13.49
N ALA A 52 -7.19 13.69 -12.46
CA ALA A 52 -7.44 14.88 -11.66
C ALA A 52 -7.20 16.18 -12.46
N ALA A 53 -6.24 16.18 -13.39
CA ALA A 53 -6.04 17.31 -14.30
C ALA A 53 -7.17 17.45 -15.34
N GLU A 54 -7.73 16.35 -15.84
CA GLU A 54 -8.92 16.37 -16.72
C GLU A 54 -10.19 16.80 -15.96
N ASN A 55 -10.29 16.42 -14.68
CA ASN A 55 -11.52 16.51 -13.89
C ASN A 55 -11.34 17.35 -12.62
N ILE A 56 -10.54 18.42 -12.66
CA ILE A 56 -10.24 19.25 -11.47
C ILE A 56 -11.51 19.82 -10.82
N ASP A 57 -12.54 20.07 -11.64
CA ASP A 57 -13.86 20.56 -11.19
C ASP A 57 -14.70 19.47 -10.50
N GLN A 58 -14.33 18.18 -10.65
CA GLN A 58 -15.06 17.02 -10.15
C GLN A 58 -14.21 16.11 -9.25
N LEU A 59 -13.22 16.67 -8.56
CA LEU A 59 -12.34 15.93 -7.63
C LEU A 59 -13.12 15.10 -6.60
N LYS A 60 -14.35 15.47 -6.23
CA LYS A 60 -15.21 14.67 -5.34
C LYS A 60 -15.49 13.26 -5.88
N ALA A 61 -15.59 13.08 -7.21
CA ALA A 61 -15.82 11.78 -7.84
C ALA A 61 -14.62 10.83 -7.66
N LEU A 62 -13.42 11.37 -7.39
CA LEU A 62 -12.21 10.59 -7.16
C LEU A 62 -12.06 10.06 -5.73
N MET A 63 -12.91 10.51 -4.79
CA MET A 63 -12.76 10.16 -3.38
C MET A 63 -12.65 8.65 -3.10
N PRO A 64 -13.40 7.73 -3.76
CA PRO A 64 -13.22 6.29 -3.56
C PRO A 64 -11.82 5.76 -3.94
N GLN A 65 -11.26 6.28 -5.04
CA GLN A 65 -9.93 5.91 -5.52
C GLN A 65 -8.84 6.51 -4.64
N ILE A 66 -9.00 7.79 -4.26
CA ILE A 66 -8.13 8.49 -3.30
C ILE A 66 -8.09 7.73 -1.98
N TYR A 67 -9.24 7.30 -1.45
CA TYR A 67 -9.32 6.55 -0.19
C TYR A 67 -8.56 5.22 -0.27
N THR A 68 -8.71 4.49 -1.37
CA THR A 68 -8.00 3.22 -1.61
C THR A 68 -6.47 3.42 -1.60
N ILE A 69 -6.00 4.54 -2.14
CA ILE A 69 -4.57 4.85 -2.24
C ILE A 69 -4.04 5.39 -0.90
N ALA A 70 -4.81 6.24 -0.23
CA ALA A 70 -4.49 6.75 1.10
C ALA A 70 -4.27 5.61 2.11
N HIS A 71 -5.04 4.52 2.03
CA HIS A 71 -4.78 3.31 2.83
C HIS A 71 -3.42 2.65 2.53
N LYS A 72 -3.00 2.63 1.26
CA LYS A 72 -1.68 2.11 0.87
C LYS A 72 -0.56 3.05 1.33
N HIS A 73 -0.74 4.36 1.16
CA HIS A 73 0.21 5.38 1.63
C HIS A 73 0.42 5.29 3.15
N ARG A 74 -0.65 5.09 3.91
CA ARG A 74 -0.56 4.82 5.35
C ARG A 74 0.27 3.56 5.65
N ALA A 75 0.03 2.46 4.94
CA ALA A 75 0.79 1.23 5.13
C ALA A 75 2.29 1.39 4.78
N LEU A 76 2.61 2.30 3.86
CA LEU A 76 3.98 2.67 3.46
C LEU A 76 4.56 3.84 4.26
N THR A 77 3.86 4.33 5.28
CA THR A 77 4.30 5.44 6.15
C THR A 77 4.66 6.72 5.37
N VAL A 78 3.93 7.03 4.30
CA VAL A 78 4.09 8.28 3.54
C VAL A 78 3.81 9.47 4.47
N GLN A 79 4.65 10.50 4.39
CA GLN A 79 4.58 11.73 5.18
C GLN A 79 4.27 12.94 4.28
N PRO A 80 3.72 14.04 4.82
CA PRO A 80 3.41 15.26 4.07
C PRO A 80 4.60 15.81 3.28
N GLU A 81 5.82 15.70 3.82
CA GLU A 81 7.05 16.21 3.19
C GLU A 81 7.37 15.49 1.88
N HIS A 82 6.94 14.22 1.74
CA HIS A 82 7.15 13.46 0.50
C HIS A 82 6.37 14.06 -0.68
N TYR A 83 5.24 14.74 -0.45
CA TYR A 83 4.45 15.37 -1.52
C TYR A 83 5.22 16.54 -2.13
N SER A 84 5.91 17.36 -1.32
CA SER A 84 6.71 18.46 -1.86
C SER A 84 7.85 17.95 -2.75
N ILE A 85 8.49 16.85 -2.36
CA ILE A 85 9.54 16.20 -3.17
C ILE A 85 8.95 15.67 -4.47
N VAL A 86 7.89 14.85 -4.39
CA VAL A 86 7.25 14.25 -5.57
C VAL A 86 6.74 15.31 -6.54
N GLY A 87 6.12 16.38 -6.04
CA GLY A 87 5.62 17.50 -6.85
C GLY A 87 6.72 18.20 -7.66
N LYS A 88 7.86 18.48 -7.02
CA LYS A 88 9.02 19.09 -7.69
C LYS A 88 9.46 18.25 -8.89
N TYR A 89 9.64 16.94 -8.71
CA TYR A 89 10.14 16.06 -9.76
C TYR A 89 9.10 15.77 -10.85
N ILE A 90 7.81 15.75 -10.53
CA ILE A 90 6.74 15.65 -11.56
C ILE A 90 6.73 16.89 -12.43
N LEU A 91 6.79 18.09 -11.84
CA LEU A 91 6.81 19.34 -12.60
C LEU A 91 8.07 19.45 -13.47
N GLN A 92 9.22 19.03 -12.94
CA GLN A 92 10.46 18.93 -13.72
C GLN A 92 10.30 17.97 -14.91
N ALA A 93 9.71 16.79 -14.69
CA ALA A 93 9.50 15.81 -15.76
C ALA A 93 8.52 16.32 -16.84
N ILE A 94 7.45 17.02 -16.45
CA ILE A 94 6.52 17.66 -17.38
C ILE A 94 7.24 18.77 -18.17
N SER A 95 8.05 19.58 -17.49
CA SER A 95 8.82 20.66 -18.12
C SER A 95 9.80 20.13 -19.16
N GLU A 96 10.54 19.07 -18.83
CA GLU A 96 11.51 18.44 -19.73
C GLU A 96 10.83 17.76 -20.91
N PHE A 97 9.72 17.05 -20.67
CA PHE A 97 8.99 16.36 -21.72
C PHE A 97 8.34 17.32 -22.74
N LEU A 98 7.80 18.44 -22.27
CA LEU A 98 7.16 19.44 -23.12
C LEU A 98 8.17 20.45 -23.71
N ASP A 99 9.39 20.50 -23.17
CA ASP A 99 10.52 21.31 -23.63
C ASP A 99 10.12 22.78 -23.93
N HIS A 100 10.46 23.32 -25.10
CA HIS A 100 10.16 24.69 -25.51
C HIS A 100 8.65 25.03 -25.63
N LYS A 101 7.75 24.05 -25.50
CA LYS A 101 6.28 24.27 -25.56
C LYS A 101 5.69 24.68 -24.22
N VAL A 102 6.50 24.73 -23.16
CA VAL A 102 6.07 25.09 -21.82
C VAL A 102 6.18 26.59 -21.60
N THR A 103 5.05 27.24 -21.34
CA THR A 103 5.00 28.59 -20.78
C THR A 103 4.94 28.51 -19.25
N SER A 104 5.35 29.59 -18.56
CA SER A 104 5.21 29.70 -17.09
C SER A 104 3.77 29.38 -16.65
N ASP A 105 2.78 29.95 -17.34
CA ASP A 105 1.36 29.75 -17.06
C ASP A 105 0.93 28.27 -17.08
N ILE A 106 1.56 27.45 -17.93
CA ILE A 106 1.28 26.01 -17.99
C ILE A 106 1.85 25.30 -16.77
N LEU A 107 3.09 25.59 -16.37
CA LEU A 107 3.69 25.01 -15.17
C LEU A 107 2.98 25.46 -13.91
N ASP A 108 2.58 26.72 -13.83
CA ASP A 108 1.84 27.28 -12.70
C ASP A 108 0.49 26.58 -12.55
N ALA A 109 -0.21 26.33 -13.66
CA ALA A 109 -1.46 25.57 -13.64
C ALA A 109 -1.27 24.12 -13.17
N TRP A 110 -0.21 23.45 -13.62
CA TRP A 110 0.13 22.08 -13.18
C TRP A 110 0.53 22.04 -11.70
N SER A 111 1.30 23.03 -11.24
CA SER A 111 1.71 23.18 -9.84
C SER A 111 0.50 23.38 -8.93
N ALA A 112 -0.44 24.24 -9.34
CA ALA A 112 -1.70 24.45 -8.63
C ALA A 112 -2.54 23.16 -8.58
N ALA A 113 -2.68 22.45 -9.71
CA ALA A 113 -3.41 21.18 -9.76
C ALA A 113 -2.79 20.12 -8.86
N TYR A 114 -1.46 19.95 -8.91
CA TYR A 114 -0.75 19.02 -8.03
C TYR A 114 -0.97 19.36 -6.56
N THR A 115 -0.85 20.64 -6.19
CA THR A 115 -1.02 21.11 -4.82
C THR A 115 -2.41 20.80 -4.27
N VAL A 116 -3.46 21.00 -5.08
CA VAL A 116 -4.83 20.65 -4.69
C VAL A 116 -4.97 19.15 -4.40
N ILE A 117 -4.42 18.30 -5.28
CA ILE A 117 -4.48 16.84 -5.11
C ILE A 117 -3.67 16.40 -3.88
N ALA A 118 -2.46 16.93 -3.72
CA ALA A 118 -1.58 16.65 -2.58
C ALA A 118 -2.27 16.97 -1.26
N ASN A 119 -2.90 18.15 -1.15
CA ASN A 119 -3.64 18.54 0.05
C ASN A 119 -4.81 17.60 0.34
N ILE A 120 -5.57 17.16 -0.68
CA ILE A 120 -6.65 16.18 -0.49
C ILE A 120 -6.10 14.85 0.07
N PHE A 121 -4.97 14.37 -0.44
CA PHE A 121 -4.32 13.17 0.07
C PHE A 121 -3.83 13.36 1.50
N ILE A 122 -3.10 14.44 1.78
CA ILE A 122 -2.59 14.77 3.13
C ILE A 122 -3.76 14.84 4.13
N ASP A 123 -4.85 15.54 3.80
CA ASP A 123 -6.02 15.64 4.67
C ASP A 123 -6.72 14.30 4.87
N THR A 124 -6.82 13.49 3.81
CA THR A 124 -7.46 12.17 3.88
C THR A 124 -6.62 11.20 4.71
N GLU A 125 -5.31 11.19 4.51
CA GLU A 125 -4.37 10.36 5.24
C GLU A 125 -4.30 10.78 6.71
N LYS A 126 -4.28 12.08 6.98
CA LYS A 126 -4.40 12.62 8.34
C LYS A 126 -5.67 12.13 9.03
N LYS A 127 -6.82 12.12 8.34
CA LYS A 127 -8.07 11.54 8.88
C LYS A 127 -7.99 10.02 9.10
N LEU A 128 -7.19 9.31 8.30
CA LEU A 128 -6.91 7.89 8.53
C LEU A 128 -6.00 7.67 9.76
N TYR A 129 -5.09 8.60 10.05
CA TYR A 129 -4.27 8.62 11.27
C TYR A 129 -5.10 9.02 12.51
N ASP A 130 -5.97 10.02 12.38
CA ASP A 130 -6.88 10.49 13.44
C ASP A 130 -8.06 9.55 13.71
N GLY A 131 -8.19 8.48 12.92
CA GLY A 131 -8.98 7.31 13.25
C GLY A 131 -10.50 7.53 13.16
N LYS A 132 -11.10 6.97 12.11
CA LYS A 132 -12.36 6.25 12.36
C LYS A 132 -12.00 5.06 13.26
N THR A 133 -12.10 5.28 14.56
CA THR A 133 -12.15 4.21 15.55
C THR A 133 -13.52 3.58 15.39
N TYR A 134 -13.58 2.39 14.80
CA TYR A 134 -14.79 1.59 14.86
C TYR A 134 -14.99 1.17 16.32
N CYS A 135 -16.15 1.48 16.86
CA CYS A 135 -16.54 1.11 18.20
C CYS A 135 -17.32 -0.22 18.17
N VAL A 136 -17.28 -0.96 19.28
CA VAL A 136 -18.17 -2.10 19.46
C VAL A 136 -19.61 -1.60 19.38
N GLY A 137 -20.37 -2.15 18.42
CA GLY A 137 -21.75 -1.71 18.12
C GLY A 137 -21.91 -1.00 16.78
N ASP A 138 -20.82 -0.58 16.14
CA ASP A 138 -20.89 0.01 14.80
C ASP A 138 -21.32 -1.02 13.75
N ILE A 139 -22.18 -0.60 12.82
CA ILE A 139 -22.59 -1.41 11.68
C ILE A 139 -21.61 -1.16 10.53
N ILE A 140 -20.98 -2.23 10.04
CA ILE A 140 -20.10 -2.20 8.87
C ILE A 140 -20.69 -3.05 7.74
N LEU A 141 -20.48 -2.61 6.50
CA LEU A 141 -20.81 -3.41 5.32
C LEU A 141 -19.69 -4.41 5.06
N ALA A 142 -20.04 -5.70 4.98
CA ALA A 142 -19.12 -6.79 4.67
C ALA A 142 -19.59 -7.55 3.43
N SER A 143 -18.64 -8.07 2.65
CA SER A 143 -18.94 -9.01 1.56
C SER A 143 -18.98 -10.45 2.07
N LEU A 144 -19.50 -11.37 1.26
CA LEU A 144 -19.34 -12.80 1.51
C LEU A 144 -17.83 -13.17 1.56
N PRO A 145 -17.42 -14.14 2.38
CA PRO A 145 -16.06 -14.66 2.37
C PRO A 145 -15.68 -15.14 0.96
N ALA A 146 -14.50 -14.76 0.50
CA ALA A 146 -13.97 -15.13 -0.81
C ALA A 146 -12.48 -15.46 -0.71
N GLY A 147 -12.03 -16.45 -1.50
CA GLY A 147 -10.63 -16.87 -1.56
C GLY A 147 -10.48 -18.37 -1.77
N ALA A 148 -9.47 -18.78 -2.54
CA ALA A 148 -9.15 -20.19 -2.79
C ALA A 148 -8.12 -20.76 -1.80
N PHE A 149 -7.59 -19.93 -0.91
CA PHE A 149 -6.61 -20.35 0.09
C PHE A 149 -7.34 -20.95 1.30
N ALA A 150 -7.41 -22.28 1.33
CA ALA A 150 -8.16 -23.05 2.33
C ALA A 150 -7.34 -24.26 2.82
N VAL A 151 -7.78 -24.85 3.94
CA VAL A 151 -7.21 -26.11 4.44
C VAL A 151 -7.59 -27.26 3.52
N VAL A 152 -6.60 -28.09 3.19
CA VAL A 152 -6.80 -29.39 2.56
C VAL A 152 -7.05 -30.42 3.66
N HIS A 153 -8.29 -30.84 3.87
CA HIS A 153 -8.70 -31.61 5.05
C HIS A 153 -8.17 -33.05 5.10
N ASP A 154 -7.84 -33.62 3.95
CA ASP A 154 -7.35 -34.99 3.75
C ASP A 154 -5.80 -35.08 3.73
N ALA A 155 -5.11 -33.95 3.85
CA ALA A 155 -3.66 -33.96 3.97
C ALA A 155 -3.22 -34.70 5.24
N LYS A 156 -2.18 -35.54 5.11
CA LYS A 156 -1.58 -36.27 6.22
C LYS A 156 -0.89 -35.36 7.22
N HIS A 157 -0.35 -34.23 6.74
CA HIS A 157 0.34 -33.23 7.54
C HIS A 157 0.24 -31.84 6.89
N HIS A 158 0.15 -30.81 7.72
CA HIS A 158 0.02 -29.40 7.36
C HIS A 158 1.25 -28.64 7.89
N LEU A 159 2.08 -28.14 6.99
CA LEU A 159 3.16 -27.22 7.32
C LEU A 159 2.70 -25.78 7.07
N CYS A 160 2.52 -25.03 8.15
CA CYS A 160 2.08 -23.65 8.14
C CYS A 160 3.28 -22.73 8.38
N ILE A 161 3.69 -21.95 7.38
CA ILE A 161 4.80 -20.99 7.48
C ILE A 161 4.25 -19.57 7.33
N VAL A 162 4.61 -18.69 8.25
CA VAL A 162 4.00 -17.36 8.30
C VAL A 162 4.93 -16.32 8.89
N GLY A 163 4.89 -15.12 8.30
CA GLY A 163 5.51 -13.90 8.83
C GLY A 163 4.46 -12.88 9.27
N GLY A 164 4.63 -12.31 10.46
CA GLY A 164 3.81 -11.18 10.95
C GLY A 164 2.30 -11.46 10.94
N ILE A 165 1.53 -10.48 10.46
CA ILE A 165 0.05 -10.52 10.47
C ILE A 165 -0.57 -11.63 9.61
N GLY A 166 0.21 -12.29 8.75
CA GLY A 166 -0.24 -13.44 7.96
C GLY A 166 -0.80 -14.57 8.82
N ILE A 167 -0.48 -14.57 10.13
CA ILE A 167 -0.97 -15.55 11.10
C ILE A 167 -2.49 -15.49 11.23
N THR A 168 -3.12 -14.37 10.91
CA THR A 168 -4.58 -14.20 10.98
C THR A 168 -5.30 -15.26 10.14
N VAL A 169 -4.86 -15.48 8.90
CA VAL A 169 -5.49 -16.46 8.01
C VAL A 169 -5.19 -17.89 8.47
N LEU A 170 -3.94 -18.18 8.82
CA LEU A 170 -3.55 -19.52 9.26
C LEU A 170 -4.13 -19.90 10.63
N SER A 171 -4.35 -18.94 11.52
CA SER A 171 -4.96 -19.20 12.83
C SER A 171 -6.35 -19.79 12.69
N ALA A 172 -7.18 -19.25 11.79
CA ALA A 172 -8.52 -19.79 11.52
C ALA A 172 -8.46 -21.22 10.96
N MET A 173 -7.48 -21.50 10.08
CA MET A 173 -7.23 -22.82 9.52
C MET A 173 -6.80 -23.84 10.59
N ILE A 174 -5.83 -23.47 11.41
CA ILE A 174 -5.28 -24.29 12.50
C ILE A 174 -6.35 -24.55 13.56
N GLU A 175 -7.15 -23.55 13.92
CA GLU A 175 -8.28 -23.71 14.84
C GLU A 175 -9.35 -24.66 14.28
N GLY A 176 -9.60 -24.62 12.97
CA GLY A 176 -10.49 -25.57 12.30
C GLY A 176 -10.00 -27.00 12.42
N LEU A 177 -8.69 -27.22 12.26
CA LEU A 177 -8.06 -28.54 12.45
C LEU A 177 -8.05 -28.97 13.92
N TYR A 178 -7.78 -28.06 14.85
CA TYR A 178 -7.84 -28.31 16.30
C TYR A 178 -9.22 -28.80 16.72
N LYS A 179 -10.30 -28.15 16.25
CA LYS A 179 -11.69 -28.56 16.53
C LYS A 179 -12.07 -29.92 15.93
N GLN A 180 -11.27 -30.44 15.00
CA GLN A 180 -11.45 -31.77 14.39
C GLN A 180 -10.48 -32.81 14.99
N ASP A 181 -9.85 -32.51 16.14
CA ASP A 181 -8.84 -33.35 16.79
C ASP A 181 -7.62 -33.67 15.92
N LYS A 182 -7.31 -32.81 14.93
CA LYS A 182 -6.18 -32.97 13.99
C LYS A 182 -4.94 -32.16 14.37
N SER A 183 -4.82 -31.71 15.62
CA SER A 183 -3.66 -30.91 16.06
C SER A 183 -2.30 -31.55 15.83
N GLN A 184 -2.22 -32.88 15.90
CA GLN A 184 -0.97 -33.62 15.70
C GLN A 184 -0.46 -33.57 14.26
N SER A 185 -1.32 -33.21 13.29
CA SER A 185 -0.95 -33.09 11.88
C SER A 185 -0.49 -31.69 11.52
N VAL A 186 -0.26 -30.78 12.48
CA VAL A 186 0.06 -29.37 12.19
C VAL A 186 1.45 -29.01 12.69
N THR A 187 2.31 -28.49 11.81
CA THR A 187 3.53 -27.80 12.20
C THR A 187 3.42 -26.33 11.84
N LEU A 188 3.64 -25.45 12.81
CA LEU A 188 3.56 -24.00 12.63
C LEU A 188 4.95 -23.37 12.81
N VAL A 189 5.38 -22.62 11.80
CA VAL A 189 6.54 -21.75 11.81
C VAL A 189 6.07 -20.30 11.76
N HIS A 190 6.22 -19.57 12.86
CA HIS A 190 5.76 -18.19 13.01
C HIS A 190 6.95 -17.25 13.18
N CYS A 191 7.18 -16.39 12.20
CA CYS A 191 8.28 -15.43 12.17
C CYS A 191 7.76 -14.03 12.48
N VAL A 192 8.27 -13.38 13.53
CA VAL A 192 7.86 -12.02 13.93
C VAL A 192 9.05 -11.20 14.43
N PRO A 193 9.00 -9.86 14.40
CA PRO A 193 10.10 -9.01 14.88
C PRO A 193 10.43 -9.17 16.36
N GLY A 194 9.46 -9.56 17.18
CA GLY A 194 9.63 -9.76 18.61
C GLY A 194 8.37 -10.34 19.25
N ARG A 195 8.45 -10.72 20.52
CA ARG A 195 7.33 -11.36 21.23
C ARG A 195 6.05 -10.50 21.24
N ASN A 196 6.19 -9.19 21.37
CA ASN A 196 5.05 -8.26 21.39
C ASN A 196 4.31 -8.20 20.04
N TYR A 197 4.93 -8.67 18.96
CA TYR A 197 4.36 -8.74 17.62
C TYR A 197 3.78 -10.13 17.28
N ALA A 198 3.92 -11.10 18.20
CA ALA A 198 3.42 -12.46 18.02
C ALA A 198 1.90 -12.53 18.27
N ALA A 199 1.11 -12.03 17.32
CA ALA A 199 -0.34 -12.13 17.39
C ALA A 199 -0.79 -13.60 17.51
N TYR A 200 -1.84 -13.84 18.31
CA TYR A 200 -2.43 -15.16 18.57
C TYR A 200 -1.50 -16.20 19.23
N ILE A 201 -0.35 -15.81 19.79
CA ILE A 201 0.63 -16.75 20.37
C ILE A 201 0.04 -17.71 21.41
N ASP A 202 -0.76 -17.20 22.35
CA ASP A 202 -1.36 -18.03 23.40
C ASP A 202 -2.39 -18.99 22.83
N ARG A 203 -3.15 -18.55 21.83
CA ARG A 203 -4.13 -19.38 21.13
C ARG A 203 -3.46 -20.49 20.32
N MET A 204 -2.37 -20.18 19.60
CA MET A 204 -1.63 -21.16 18.82
C MET A 204 -0.93 -22.21 19.70
N ARG A 205 -0.50 -21.83 20.91
CA ARG A 205 0.03 -22.78 21.90
C ARG A 205 -1.00 -23.79 22.41
N ILE A 206 -2.28 -23.43 22.38
CA ILE A 206 -3.38 -24.37 22.69
C ILE A 206 -3.65 -25.27 21.48
N CYS A 207 -3.67 -24.69 20.27
CA CYS A 207 -4.09 -25.42 19.09
C CYS A 207 -3.03 -26.35 18.48
N VAL A 208 -1.74 -26.02 18.67
CA VAL A 208 -0.60 -26.73 18.07
C VAL A 208 0.26 -27.34 19.18
N PRO A 209 0.67 -28.62 19.07
CA PRO A 209 1.55 -29.25 20.05
C PRO A 209 2.85 -28.46 20.22
N GLU A 210 3.36 -28.39 21.45
CA GLU A 210 4.54 -27.58 21.81
C GLU A 210 5.75 -27.89 20.91
N LYS A 211 6.01 -29.17 20.62
CA LYS A 211 7.13 -29.61 19.77
C LYS A 211 6.98 -29.24 18.29
N GLN A 212 5.78 -28.85 17.86
CA GLN A 212 5.43 -28.55 16.47
C GLN A 212 5.14 -27.05 16.26
N TYR A 213 5.18 -26.22 17.31
CA TYR A 213 5.07 -24.78 17.20
C TYR A 213 6.44 -24.10 17.36
N HIS A 214 6.99 -23.63 16.24
CA HIS A 214 8.26 -22.93 16.17
C HIS A 214 8.02 -21.43 15.97
N ILE A 215 8.53 -20.61 16.89
CA ILE A 215 8.50 -19.15 16.77
C ILE A 215 9.91 -18.60 16.59
N TYR A 216 10.10 -17.77 15.56
CA TYR A 216 11.38 -17.15 15.25
C TYR A 216 11.26 -15.63 15.40
N PHE A 217 12.21 -15.05 16.11
CA PHE A 217 12.34 -13.62 16.27
C PHE A 217 13.46 -13.09 15.38
N THR A 218 13.15 -12.18 14.46
CA THR A 218 14.21 -11.50 13.70
C THR A 218 14.92 -10.51 14.62
N LYS A 219 16.25 -10.63 14.76
CA LYS A 219 17.06 -9.56 15.37
C LYS A 219 16.96 -8.35 14.46
N VAL A 220 16.26 -7.31 14.90
CA VAL A 220 16.42 -5.98 14.31
C VAL A 220 17.68 -5.40 14.94
N GLU A 221 18.82 -5.51 14.27
CA GLU A 221 19.96 -4.65 14.59
C GLU A 221 19.53 -3.22 14.25
N MET A 222 19.32 -2.41 15.28
CA MET A 222 19.12 -0.98 15.10
C MET A 222 20.45 -0.41 14.62
N PHE A 223 20.51 0.02 13.36
CA PHE A 223 21.56 0.89 12.85
C PHE A 223 21.35 2.31 13.39
#